data_AF-Q5YSS7-F1
#
_entry.id   AF-Q5YSS7-F1
#
_cell.length_a   1.000
_cell.length_b   1.000
_cell.length_c   1.000
_cell.angle_alpha   90.00
_cell.angle_beta   90.00
_cell.angle_gamma   90.00
#
_symmetry.space_group_name_H-M   'P 1'
#
loop_
_entity.id
_entity.type
_entity.pdbx_description
1 polymer ?
#
loop_
_entity_poly.entity_id
_entity_poly.type
_entity_poly.pdbx_seq_one_letter_code
_entity_poly.pdbx_strand_id
1 'polypeptide(L)'
;MPAPKKTATVAPAKSRWAQLRDEARAKQGEVTPYLFDGTEPPTPIYPPTTVEQVTAMAQIVDSNGDFDVANLRRLFEITCGDAFPAVWPVVKDEPFEVLFMLVGDMNDHFAGVPAGEVAGDLPGGA
;
A
#
# COMPACT_ATOMS: atom_id res chain seq x y z
N MET A 1 -2.00 12.80 61.67
CA MET A 1 -2.18 11.61 60.81
C MET A 1 -1.39 11.85 59.53
N PRO A 2 -0.47 10.96 59.11
CA PRO A 2 0.23 11.13 57.84
C PRO A 2 -0.69 10.74 56.66
N ALA A 3 -0.68 11.56 55.60
CA ALA A 3 -1.49 11.38 54.40
C ALA A 3 -1.04 10.14 53.58
N PRO A 4 -1.96 9.45 52.87
CA PRO A 4 -1.62 8.26 52.10
C PRO A 4 -0.72 8.62 50.91
N LYS A 5 0.41 7.91 50.80
CA LYS A 5 1.32 8.01 49.64
C LYS A 5 0.56 7.58 48.39
N LYS A 6 0.46 8.51 47.42
CA LYS A 6 -0.06 8.28 46.08
C LYS A 6 0.80 7.21 45.42
N THR A 7 0.28 5.99 45.31
CA THR A 7 0.91 4.92 44.51
C THR A 7 0.94 5.40 43.07
N ALA A 8 2.14 5.66 42.57
CA ALA A 8 2.35 5.96 41.16
C ALA A 8 1.99 4.71 40.36
N THR A 9 0.86 4.75 39.68
CA THR A 9 0.44 3.72 38.73
C THR A 9 1.47 3.69 37.60
N VAL A 10 2.37 2.71 37.62
CA VAL A 10 3.32 2.47 36.54
C VAL A 10 2.50 2.04 35.33
N ALA A 11 2.49 2.86 34.28
CA ALA A 11 1.81 2.52 33.03
C ALA A 11 2.38 1.18 32.50
N PRO A 12 1.53 0.26 32.00
CA PRO A 12 1.99 -1.01 31.48
C PRO A 12 2.96 -0.76 30.31
N ALA A 13 4.12 -1.43 30.35
CA ALA A 13 5.10 -1.35 29.28
C ALA A 13 4.46 -1.81 27.95
N LYS A 14 4.69 -1.06 26.86
CA LYS A 14 4.20 -1.42 25.52
C LYS A 14 4.71 -2.82 25.14
N SER A 15 3.88 -3.61 24.45
CA SER A 15 4.33 -4.90 23.91
C SER A 15 5.37 -4.70 22.82
N ARG A 16 6.23 -5.71 22.60
CA ARG A 16 7.24 -5.67 21.52
C ARG A 16 6.61 -5.44 20.15
N TRP A 17 5.46 -6.06 19.88
CA TRP A 17 4.68 -5.82 18.66
C TRP A 17 4.21 -4.36 18.54
N ALA A 18 3.64 -3.79 19.61
CA ALA A 18 3.16 -2.41 19.58
C ALA A 18 4.31 -1.43 19.32
N GLN A 19 5.48 -1.67 19.91
CA GLN A 19 6.68 -0.90 19.63
C GLN A 19 7.10 -1.00 18.15
N LEU A 20 7.23 -2.22 17.60
CA LEU A 20 7.60 -2.43 16.20
C LEU A 20 6.61 -1.77 15.22
N ARG A 21 5.31 -1.88 15.50
CA ARG A 21 4.26 -1.26 14.69
C ARG A 21 4.36 0.26 14.70
N ASP A 22 4.57 0.86 15.87
CA ASP A 22 4.68 2.32 16.00
C ASP A 22 5.97 2.81 15.32
N GLU A 23 7.10 2.10 15.49
CA GLU A 23 8.37 2.39 14.80
C GLU A 23 8.24 2.30 13.27
N ALA A 24 7.57 1.26 12.76
CA ALA A 24 7.34 1.10 11.32
C ALA A 24 6.45 2.21 10.74
N ARG A 25 5.36 2.56 11.43
CA ARG A 25 4.45 3.65 11.00
C ARG A 25 5.13 5.02 11.05
N ALA A 26 6.02 5.25 12.00
CA ALA A 26 6.79 6.50 12.07
C ALA A 26 7.78 6.66 10.91
N LYS A 27 8.25 5.56 10.31
CA LYS A 27 9.11 5.55 9.13
C LYS A 27 8.34 5.64 7.82
N GLN A 28 7.04 5.38 7.84
CA GLN A 28 6.20 5.45 6.66
C GLN A 28 6.06 6.93 6.27
N GLY A 29 6.79 7.34 5.23
CA GLY A 29 6.74 8.70 4.70
C GLY A 29 5.37 9.05 4.11
N GLU A 30 5.18 10.33 3.79
CA GLU A 30 4.00 10.74 3.03
C GLU A 30 4.03 10.14 1.63
N VAL A 31 2.97 9.42 1.28
CA VAL A 31 2.81 8.81 -0.03
C VAL A 31 1.88 9.68 -0.86
N THR A 32 2.38 10.18 -1.99
CA THR A 32 1.57 10.95 -2.93
C THR A 32 0.62 10.00 -3.68
N PRO A 33 -0.71 10.13 -3.53
CA PRO A 33 -1.65 9.29 -4.26
C PRO A 33 -1.59 9.57 -5.76
N TYR A 34 -1.89 8.56 -6.56
CA TYR A 34 -2.24 8.72 -7.96
C TYR A 34 -3.68 9.25 -8.05
N LEU A 35 -3.92 10.35 -8.75
CA LEU A 35 -5.26 10.94 -8.87
C LEU A 35 -5.92 10.44 -10.15
N PHE A 36 -6.82 9.47 -10.02
CA PHE A 36 -7.60 8.97 -11.15
C PHE A 36 -8.69 9.97 -11.54
N ASP A 37 -8.54 10.60 -12.70
CA ASP A 37 -9.39 11.68 -13.20
C ASP A 37 -10.61 11.19 -14.01
N GLY A 38 -10.78 9.88 -14.16
CA GLY A 38 -11.98 9.29 -14.75
C GLY A 38 -13.24 9.35 -13.86
N THR A 39 -13.13 9.89 -12.65
CA THR A 39 -14.24 10.13 -11.71
C THR A 39 -14.33 11.59 -11.31
N GLU A 40 -15.52 12.04 -10.86
CA GLU A 40 -15.73 13.38 -10.30
C GLU A 40 -16.25 13.28 -8.85
N PRO A 41 -15.50 13.75 -7.83
CA PRO A 41 -14.13 14.29 -7.94
C PRO A 41 -13.10 13.19 -8.30
N PRO A 42 -11.87 13.55 -8.70
CA PRO A 42 -10.81 12.58 -8.97
C PRO A 42 -10.59 11.64 -7.79
N THR A 43 -10.52 10.34 -8.05
CA THR A 43 -10.38 9.32 -7.01
C THR A 43 -8.91 9.13 -6.66
N PRO A 44 -8.50 9.32 -5.39
CA PRO A 44 -7.13 9.06 -4.97
C PRO A 44 -6.89 7.54 -4.87
N ILE A 45 -5.84 7.07 -5.53
CA ILE A 45 -5.32 5.70 -5.47
C ILE A 45 -4.00 5.73 -4.71
N TYR A 46 -3.88 4.88 -3.69
CA TYR A 46 -2.66 4.73 -2.90
C TYR A 46 -1.97 3.41 -3.27
N PRO A 47 -0.63 3.32 -3.15
CA PRO A 47 0.06 2.09 -3.45
C PRO A 47 -0.35 0.97 -2.48
N PRO A 48 -0.20 -0.30 -2.89
CA PRO A 48 -0.43 -1.43 -2.01
C PRO A 48 0.56 -1.42 -0.84
N THR A 49 0.06 -1.21 0.38
CA THR A 49 0.89 -1.09 1.59
C THR A 49 0.62 -2.18 2.62
N THR A 50 -0.46 -2.95 2.47
CA THR A 50 -0.79 -4.05 3.38
C THR A 50 -0.11 -5.35 2.94
N VAL A 51 0.16 -6.24 3.90
CA VAL A 51 0.74 -7.57 3.63
C VAL A 51 -0.13 -8.36 2.64
N GLU A 52 -1.46 -8.28 2.75
CA GLU A 52 -2.39 -8.96 1.84
C GLU A 52 -2.27 -8.42 0.41
N GLN A 53 -2.20 -7.10 0.22
CA GLN A 53 -2.06 -6.51 -1.11
C GLN A 53 -0.69 -6.84 -1.74
N VAL A 54 0.39 -6.71 -0.96
CA VAL A 54 1.76 -6.98 -1.45
C VAL A 54 1.94 -8.45 -1.82
N THR A 55 1.44 -9.38 -0.98
CA THR A 55 1.52 -10.82 -1.29
C THR A 55 0.60 -11.22 -2.43
N ALA A 56 -0.59 -10.63 -2.54
CA ALA A 56 -1.49 -10.86 -3.67
C ALA A 56 -0.91 -10.33 -4.99
N MET A 57 -0.21 -9.19 -4.96
CA MET A 57 0.50 -8.66 -6.12
C MET A 57 1.61 -9.62 -6.59
N ALA A 58 2.41 -10.10 -5.64
CA ALA A 58 3.49 -11.05 -5.92
C ALA A 58 3.01 -12.44 -6.42
N GLN A 59 1.73 -12.77 -6.26
CA GLN A 59 1.13 -14.00 -6.81
C GLN A 59 0.68 -13.84 -8.28
N ILE A 60 0.53 -12.61 -8.75
CA ILE A 60 -0.07 -12.30 -10.06
C ILE A 60 0.97 -11.76 -11.03
N VAL A 61 1.90 -10.97 -10.52
CA VAL A 61 2.98 -10.34 -11.30
C VAL A 61 4.24 -11.18 -11.14
N ASP A 62 4.84 -11.55 -12.26
CA ASP A 62 6.08 -12.30 -12.28
C ASP A 62 7.31 -11.40 -12.05
N SER A 63 8.51 -12.00 -12.08
CA SER A 63 9.76 -11.25 -11.87
C SER A 63 10.09 -10.24 -12.99
N ASN A 64 9.44 -10.35 -14.14
CA ASN A 64 9.60 -9.44 -15.28
C ASN A 64 8.56 -8.31 -15.26
N GLY A 65 7.61 -8.33 -14.33
CA GLY A 65 6.48 -7.40 -14.32
C GLY A 65 5.31 -7.85 -15.21
N ASP A 66 5.39 -9.04 -15.79
CA ASP A 66 4.33 -9.60 -16.62
C ASP A 66 3.25 -10.26 -15.75
N PHE A 67 2.02 -10.28 -16.24
CA PHE A 67 0.90 -10.94 -15.58
C PHE A 67 -0.03 -11.60 -16.61
N ASP A 68 -0.74 -12.64 -16.19
CA ASP A 68 -1.78 -13.26 -17.02
C ASP A 68 -2.99 -12.32 -17.12
N VAL A 69 -3.45 -12.04 -18.35
CA VAL A 69 -4.65 -11.23 -18.64
C VAL A 69 -5.88 -11.76 -17.90
N ALA A 70 -5.97 -13.06 -17.63
CA ALA A 70 -7.03 -13.64 -16.81
C ALA A 70 -7.11 -13.03 -15.39
N ASN A 71 -6.00 -12.48 -14.89
CA ASN A 71 -5.89 -11.82 -13.60
C ASN A 71 -6.05 -10.28 -13.68
N LEU A 72 -6.31 -9.69 -14.85
CA LEU A 72 -6.34 -8.22 -15.01
C LEU A 72 -7.31 -7.54 -14.04
N ARG A 73 -8.53 -8.07 -13.88
CA ARG A 73 -9.47 -7.53 -12.89
C ARG A 73 -8.90 -7.58 -11.48
N ARG A 74 -8.29 -8.70 -11.10
CA ARG A 74 -7.70 -8.89 -9.77
C ARG A 74 -6.52 -7.95 -9.55
N LEU A 75 -5.72 -7.69 -10.59
CA LEU A 75 -4.65 -6.70 -10.57
C LEU A 75 -5.21 -5.31 -10.26
N PHE A 76 -6.31 -4.89 -10.89
CA PHE A 76 -6.99 -3.64 -10.55
C PHE A 76 -7.57 -3.65 -9.14
N GLU A 77 -8.16 -4.76 -8.67
CA GLU A 77 -8.65 -4.87 -7.29
C GLU A 77 -7.54 -4.63 -6.26
N ILE A 78 -6.35 -5.18 -6.50
CA ILE A 78 -5.19 -5.03 -5.60
C ILE A 78 -4.58 -3.63 -5.71
N THR A 79 -4.37 -3.14 -6.94
CA THR A 79 -3.70 -1.86 -7.20
C THR A 79 -4.56 -0.68 -6.75
N CYS A 80 -5.86 -0.71 -7.05
CA CYS A 80 -6.77 0.36 -6.66
C CYS A 80 -7.21 0.24 -5.19
N GLY A 81 -7.21 -0.97 -4.62
CA GLY A 81 -7.64 -1.20 -3.23
C GLY A 81 -9.04 -0.62 -2.97
N ASP A 82 -9.14 0.26 -1.98
CA ASP A 82 -10.40 0.93 -1.61
C ASP A 82 -11.00 1.78 -2.75
N ALA A 83 -10.19 2.23 -3.71
CA ALA A 83 -10.66 2.97 -4.88
C ALA A 83 -11.27 2.07 -5.97
N PHE A 84 -11.06 0.75 -5.91
CA PHE A 84 -11.53 -0.17 -6.95
C PHE A 84 -13.02 -0.06 -7.28
N PRO A 85 -13.96 0.06 -6.33
CA PRO A 85 -15.39 0.18 -6.63
C PRO A 85 -15.75 1.45 -7.42
N ALA A 86 -14.94 2.51 -7.34
CA ALA A 86 -15.13 3.75 -8.08
C ALA A 86 -14.45 3.71 -9.46
N VAL A 87 -13.25 3.12 -9.53
CA VAL A 87 -12.43 3.06 -10.76
C VAL A 87 -12.95 2.00 -11.73
N TRP A 88 -13.26 0.79 -11.24
CA TRP A 88 -13.59 -0.35 -12.10
C TRP A 88 -14.80 -0.12 -13.02
N PRO A 89 -15.91 0.48 -12.57
CA PRO A 89 -17.04 0.78 -13.46
C PRO A 89 -16.71 1.70 -14.63
N VAL A 90 -15.68 2.55 -14.49
CA VAL A 90 -15.24 3.48 -15.53
C VAL A 90 -14.41 2.76 -16.59
N VAL A 91 -13.51 1.86 -16.16
CA VAL A 91 -12.47 1.30 -17.05
C VAL A 91 -12.83 -0.08 -17.62
N LYS A 92 -13.74 -0.84 -16.99
CA LYS A 92 -14.00 -2.25 -17.31
C LYS A 92 -14.43 -2.54 -18.77
N ASP A 93 -14.99 -1.55 -19.46
CA ASP A 93 -15.51 -1.70 -20.83
C ASP A 93 -14.57 -1.08 -21.88
N GLU A 94 -13.42 -0.54 -21.46
CA GLU A 94 -12.39 0.02 -22.33
C GLU A 94 -11.54 -1.07 -23.02
N PRO A 95 -10.89 -0.75 -24.15
CA PRO A 95 -9.93 -1.65 -24.79
C PRO A 95 -8.82 -2.09 -23.84
N PHE A 96 -8.36 -3.33 -24.00
CA PHE A 96 -7.28 -3.89 -23.18
C PHE A 96 -6.02 -3.00 -23.16
N GLU A 97 -5.65 -2.41 -24.30
CA GLU A 97 -4.49 -1.52 -24.41
C GLU A 97 -4.62 -0.27 -23.52
N VAL A 98 -5.82 0.27 -23.35
CA VAL A 98 -6.08 1.40 -22.45
C VAL A 98 -5.86 1.01 -20.99
N LEU A 99 -6.34 -0.16 -20.60
CA LEU A 99 -6.14 -0.70 -19.25
C LEU A 99 -4.66 -0.96 -18.95
N PHE A 100 -3.93 -1.48 -19.92
CA PHE A 100 -2.50 -1.74 -19.79
C PHE A 100 -1.70 -0.44 -19.62
N MET A 101 -2.01 0.60 -20.42
CA MET A 101 -1.40 1.92 -20.26
C MET A 101 -1.68 2.54 -18.89
N LEU A 102 -2.91 2.41 -18.39
CA LEU A 102 -3.28 2.92 -17.06
C LEU A 102 -2.50 2.21 -15.93
N VAL A 103 -2.35 0.88 -16.01
CA VAL A 103 -1.54 0.12 -15.04
C VAL A 103 -0.08 0.54 -15.10
N GLY A 104 0.47 0.75 -16.30
CA GLY A 104 1.82 1.25 -16.50
C GLY A 104 2.03 2.63 -15.87
N ASP A 105 1.11 3.57 -16.11
CA ASP A 105 1.16 4.93 -15.57
C ASP A 105 1.07 4.96 -14.03
N MET A 106 0.19 4.13 -13.44
CA MET A 106 0.14 3.95 -11.99
C MET A 106 1.45 3.37 -11.43
N ASN A 107 2.01 2.37 -12.11
CA ASN A 107 3.28 1.77 -11.70
C ASN A 107 4.43 2.78 -11.76
N ASP A 108 4.52 3.58 -12.83
CA ASP A 108 5.53 4.63 -12.98
C ASP A 108 5.39 5.71 -11.90
N HIS A 109 4.17 6.12 -11.57
CA HIS A 109 3.90 7.05 -10.48
C HIS A 109 4.38 6.51 -9.13
N PHE A 110 4.09 5.25 -8.80
CA PHE A 110 4.47 4.66 -7.51
C PHE A 110 5.94 4.20 -7.44
N ALA A 111 6.55 3.81 -8.55
CA ALA A 111 7.98 3.47 -8.62
C ALA A 111 8.88 4.71 -8.64
N GLY A 112 8.38 5.82 -9.19
CA GLY A 112 9.05 7.13 -9.20
C GLY A 112 8.98 7.86 -7.85
N VAL A 113 8.03 7.51 -6.99
CA VAL A 113 8.08 7.89 -5.57
C VAL A 113 9.14 7.02 -4.92
N PRO A 114 10.20 7.59 -4.31
CA PRO A 114 11.14 6.80 -3.54
C PRO A 114 10.32 6.04 -2.50
N ALA A 115 10.23 4.71 -2.66
CA ALA A 115 9.66 3.83 -1.65
C ALA A 115 10.53 4.01 -0.40
N GLY A 116 10.16 4.99 0.44
CA GLY A 116 11.10 5.74 1.29
C GLY A 116 12.14 4.84 1.91
N GLU A 117 13.35 4.80 1.33
CA GLU A 117 14.54 4.11 1.83
C GLU A 117 14.29 2.81 2.64
N VAL A 118 13.51 1.84 2.12
CA VAL A 118 13.41 0.49 2.74
C VAL A 118 13.88 -0.65 1.82
N ALA A 119 14.67 -0.34 0.78
CA ALA A 119 15.41 -1.35 0.01
C ALA A 119 16.89 -1.44 0.43
N GLY A 120 17.23 -1.02 1.66
CA GLY A 120 18.55 -1.17 2.25
C GLY A 120 18.47 -1.82 3.62
N ASP A 121 19.15 -2.96 3.79
CA ASP A 121 19.31 -3.76 5.01
C ASP A 121 18.09 -4.56 5.51
N LEU A 122 17.79 -5.66 4.80
CA LEU A 122 17.36 -6.88 5.47
C LEU A 122 18.62 -7.59 6.01
N PRO A 123 18.82 -7.70 7.35
CA PRO A 123 19.94 -8.44 7.91
C PRO A 123 19.68 -9.94 7.72
N GLY A 124 20.26 -10.51 6.68
CA GLY A 124 20.13 -11.93 6.37
C GLY A 124 20.98 -12.43 5.20
N GLY A 125 22.00 -11.67 4.78
CA GLY A 125 22.99 -12.15 3.83
C GLY A 125 24.04 -13.01 4.53
N ALA A 126 24.04 -14.31 4.20
CA ALA A 126 25.18 -15.20 4.35
C ALA A 126 25.57 -15.70 2.96
#